data_AF-A0A1B0CFA6-F1
#
_entry.id   AF-A0A1B0CFA6-F1
#
_cell.length_a   1.000
_cell.length_b   1.000
_cell.length_c   1.000
_cell.angle_alpha   90.00
_cell.angle_beta   90.00
_cell.angle_gamma   90.00
#
_symmetry.space_group_name_H-M   'P 1'
#
loop_
_entity.id
_entity.type
_entity.pdbx_description
1 polymer ?
#
loop_
_entity_poly.entity_id
_entity_poly.type
_entity_poly.pdbx_seq_one_letter_code
_entity_poly.pdbx_strand_id
1 'polypeptide(L)'
;MIQGAADEVTIHYNKLHADPAQGESLDIILKKVKHRLVEGMSSSTADTLGLSRAILCNDSLVKRLQELQGTEAMYRGLVEHAKRMLKAHFDLLQTYQQFGCVFAAISVREPQARASEAFRLFGEMHRNMERDGVKMLKTLKPVLADVGTYLHKAIPDTKLTIRRYADAKFTYLSYCLKVKEMDDEEHSYAALQEPLYRVETGNYEYRLILRCRQEARARFARLRSDVLEKMELLESKHARDLTGQLKRFIEGLAILAQDTTERLQAHANLFPVEVDLKPSAFQYKSPIIESPPEDDDVTEAAENPNLDSMILNLDTLESPTEESRDLLMELGLNDIDLSQNMSDGTQLASLLEKNSVDDLLAPDLIN
;
A
#
# COMPACT_ATOMS: atom_id res chain seq x y z
N MET A 1 31.02 -14.14 -62.10
CA MET A 1 30.92 -13.18 -63.23
C MET A 1 31.26 -11.72 -62.87
N ILE A 2 31.57 -11.36 -61.62
CA ILE A 2 32.28 -10.10 -61.28
C ILE A 2 33.77 -10.39 -61.00
N GLN A 3 34.05 -11.53 -60.37
CA GLN A 3 35.40 -12.00 -60.01
C GLN A 3 36.33 -12.31 -61.21
N GLY A 4 35.81 -12.28 -62.45
CA GLY A 4 36.59 -12.54 -63.66
C GLY A 4 36.79 -11.32 -64.56
N ALA A 5 36.45 -10.11 -64.08
CA ALA A 5 36.62 -8.89 -64.84
C ALA A 5 38.09 -8.47 -64.87
N ALA A 6 38.65 -8.29 -66.07
CA ALA A 6 40.02 -7.84 -66.28
C ALA A 6 40.16 -6.30 -66.18
N ASP A 7 39.06 -5.57 -66.35
CA ASP A 7 38.97 -4.11 -66.33
C ASP A 7 38.14 -3.60 -65.15
N GLU A 8 38.16 -2.28 -64.91
CA GLU A 8 37.45 -1.63 -63.81
C GLU A 8 35.92 -1.84 -63.89
N VAL A 9 35.34 -2.39 -62.82
CA VAL A 9 33.90 -2.61 -62.71
C VAL A 9 33.27 -1.50 -61.87
N THR A 10 32.52 -0.59 -62.51
CA THR A 10 31.72 0.41 -61.81
C THR A 10 30.33 -0.13 -61.50
N ILE A 11 30.01 -0.30 -60.22
CA ILE A 11 28.68 -0.75 -59.77
C ILE A 11 27.85 0.47 -59.39
N HIS A 12 26.86 0.79 -60.21
CA HIS A 12 25.81 1.75 -59.86
C HIS A 12 24.67 1.02 -59.15
N TYR A 13 24.30 1.47 -57.96
CA TYR A 13 23.14 0.97 -57.24
C TYR A 13 22.25 2.11 -56.80
N ASN A 14 20.93 1.91 -56.89
CA ASN A 14 19.96 2.83 -56.31
C ASN A 14 19.86 2.58 -54.81
N LYS A 15 20.17 3.60 -54.01
CA LYS A 15 19.92 3.57 -52.58
C LYS A 15 18.42 3.75 -52.35
N LEU A 16 17.72 2.63 -52.17
CA LEU A 16 16.31 2.67 -51.76
C LEU A 16 16.23 3.21 -50.34
N HIS A 17 15.65 4.40 -50.20
CA HIS A 17 15.37 5.02 -48.92
C HIS A 17 14.09 4.40 -48.37
N ALA A 18 14.24 3.29 -47.63
CA ALA A 18 13.14 2.71 -46.88
C ALA A 18 12.77 3.68 -45.75
N ASP A 19 11.60 4.31 -45.85
CA ASP A 19 11.02 5.13 -44.80
C ASP A 19 10.45 4.23 -43.70
N PRO A 20 11.03 4.23 -42.48
CA PRO A 20 10.57 3.38 -41.38
C PRO A 20 9.09 3.58 -41.02
N ALA A 21 8.52 4.76 -41.30
CA ALA A 21 7.10 5.04 -41.08
C ALA A 21 6.19 4.10 -41.90
N GLN A 22 6.66 3.60 -43.05
CA GLN A 22 5.95 2.65 -43.88
C GLN A 22 6.01 1.21 -43.35
N GLY A 23 6.86 0.94 -42.34
CA GLY A 23 7.05 -0.38 -41.75
C GLY A 23 6.05 -0.74 -40.66
N GLU A 24 5.19 0.19 -40.22
CA GLU A 24 4.12 -0.08 -39.25
C GLU A 24 2.87 -0.64 -39.96
N SER A 25 2.94 -1.91 -40.35
CA SER A 25 1.81 -2.59 -40.99
C SER A 25 0.82 -3.18 -39.97
N LEU A 26 -0.41 -3.48 -40.41
CA LEU A 26 -1.41 -4.20 -39.62
C LEU A 26 -0.84 -5.52 -39.07
N ASP A 27 -0.03 -6.22 -39.86
CA ASP A 27 0.65 -7.45 -39.46
C ASP A 27 1.58 -7.23 -38.26
N ILE A 28 2.38 -6.16 -38.26
CA ILE A 28 3.23 -5.78 -37.11
C ILE A 28 2.39 -5.45 -35.88
N ILE A 29 1.27 -4.75 -36.05
CA ILE A 29 0.35 -4.42 -34.96
C ILE A 29 -0.25 -5.69 -34.34
N LEU A 30 -0.72 -6.62 -35.16
CA LEU A 30 -1.27 -7.90 -34.69
C LEU A 30 -0.23 -8.74 -33.97
N LYS A 31 1.01 -8.80 -34.48
CA LYS A 31 2.14 -9.45 -33.81
C LYS A 31 2.42 -8.81 -32.44
N LYS A 32 2.37 -7.48 -32.35
CA LYS A 32 2.54 -6.75 -31.08
C LYS A 32 1.44 -7.08 -30.07
N VAL A 33 0.19 -7.14 -30.52
CA VAL A 33 -0.95 -7.57 -29.69
C VAL A 33 -0.75 -9.00 -29.20
N LYS A 34 -0.34 -9.91 -30.08
CA LYS A 34 -0.02 -11.30 -29.73
C LYS A 34 1.07 -11.37 -28.65
N HIS A 35 2.16 -10.63 -28.77
CA HIS A 35 3.19 -10.58 -27.72
C HIS A 35 2.65 -10.05 -26.39
N ARG A 36 1.80 -9.03 -26.43
CA ARG A 36 1.23 -8.41 -25.23
C ARG A 36 0.28 -9.37 -24.48
N LEU A 37 -0.51 -10.16 -25.21
CA LEU A 37 -1.38 -11.20 -24.64
C LEU A 37 -0.56 -12.33 -24.00
N VAL A 38 0.45 -12.79 -24.72
CA VAL A 38 1.24 -13.96 -24.33
C VAL A 38 2.16 -13.69 -23.11
N GLU A 39 2.60 -12.45 -22.89
CA GLU A 39 3.46 -12.10 -21.74
C GLU A 39 2.76 -12.35 -20.39
N GLY A 40 1.43 -12.18 -20.31
CA GLY A 40 0.66 -12.40 -19.08
C GLY A 40 0.22 -13.85 -18.85
N MET A 41 0.52 -14.75 -19.78
CA MET A 41 0.05 -16.13 -19.74
C MET A 41 1.07 -17.06 -19.09
N SER A 42 0.57 -18.07 -18.37
CA SER A 42 1.43 -19.17 -17.92
C SER A 42 1.98 -19.97 -19.11
N SER A 43 3.08 -20.68 -18.89
CA SER A 43 3.69 -21.53 -19.92
C SER A 43 2.70 -22.52 -20.51
N SER A 44 2.04 -23.28 -19.64
CA SER A 44 1.08 -24.31 -20.04
C SER A 44 -0.12 -23.73 -20.78
N THR A 45 -0.61 -22.55 -20.36
CA THR A 45 -1.74 -21.89 -21.04
C THR A 45 -1.36 -21.44 -22.44
N ALA A 46 -0.17 -20.84 -22.61
CA ALA A 46 0.30 -20.41 -23.93
C ALA A 46 0.49 -21.60 -24.88
N ASP A 47 1.06 -22.70 -24.38
CA ASP A 47 1.30 -23.91 -25.16
C ASP A 47 -0.02 -24.59 -25.57
N THR A 48 -1.03 -24.61 -24.67
CA THR A 48 -2.38 -25.14 -24.96
C THR A 48 -3.09 -24.35 -26.06
N LEU A 49 -2.88 -23.04 -26.13
CA LEU A 49 -3.43 -22.18 -27.18
C LEU A 49 -2.56 -22.16 -28.46
N GLY A 50 -1.46 -22.91 -28.50
CA GLY A 50 -0.52 -22.90 -29.62
C GLY A 50 0.22 -21.56 -29.80
N LEU A 51 0.28 -20.72 -28.76
CA LEU A 51 0.90 -19.40 -28.83
C LEU A 51 2.38 -19.47 -28.44
N SER A 52 3.27 -19.35 -29.43
CA SER A 52 4.71 -19.34 -29.15
C SER A 52 5.12 -18.09 -28.37
N ARG A 53 5.84 -18.28 -27.26
CA ARG A 53 6.47 -17.19 -26.51
C ARG A 53 7.76 -16.74 -27.18
N ALA A 54 7.89 -15.44 -27.42
CA ALA A 54 9.16 -14.86 -27.79
C ALA A 54 9.95 -14.63 -26.49
N ILE A 55 10.93 -15.50 -26.24
CA ILE A 55 11.80 -15.39 -25.08
C ILE A 55 13.02 -14.57 -25.49
N LEU A 56 13.16 -13.37 -24.92
CA LEU A 56 14.44 -12.70 -24.87
C LEU A 56 15.27 -13.37 -23.79
N CYS A 57 16.36 -14.04 -24.18
CA CYS A 57 17.31 -14.61 -23.22
C CYS A 57 17.83 -13.51 -22.28
N ASN A 58 17.97 -13.83 -20.98
CA ASN A 58 18.57 -12.95 -19.97
C ASN A 58 17.82 -11.64 -19.67
N ASP A 59 16.48 -11.66 -19.64
CA ASP A 59 15.71 -10.52 -19.14
C ASP A 59 15.68 -10.47 -17.60
N SER A 60 16.82 -10.13 -16.98
CA SER A 60 16.96 -9.95 -15.52
C SER A 60 15.98 -8.92 -14.94
N LEU A 61 15.36 -8.09 -15.78
CA LEU A 61 14.29 -7.18 -15.40
C LEU A 61 13.06 -7.90 -14.87
N VAL A 62 12.74 -9.11 -15.33
CA VAL A 62 11.56 -9.85 -14.85
C VAL A 62 11.64 -10.07 -13.34
N LYS A 63 12.82 -10.47 -12.84
CA LYS A 63 13.06 -10.66 -11.41
C LYS A 63 12.93 -9.34 -10.64
N ARG A 64 13.56 -8.26 -11.13
CA ARG A 64 13.47 -6.94 -10.50
C ARG A 64 12.05 -6.36 -10.49
N LEU A 65 11.23 -6.68 -11.49
CA LEU A 65 9.82 -6.31 -11.53
C LEU A 65 8.99 -7.06 -10.48
N GLN A 66 9.27 -8.34 -10.26
CA GLN A 66 8.64 -9.12 -9.19
C GLN A 66 9.04 -8.58 -7.81
N GLU A 67 10.32 -8.25 -7.63
CA GLU A 67 10.82 -7.60 -6.39
C GLU A 67 10.10 -6.27 -6.16
N LEU A 68 9.94 -5.42 -7.19
CA LEU A 68 9.19 -4.17 -7.10
C LEU A 68 7.73 -4.37 -6.67
N GLN A 69 7.05 -5.38 -7.22
CA GLN A 69 5.67 -5.72 -6.83
C GLN A 69 5.59 -6.13 -5.36
N GLY A 70 6.56 -6.91 -4.88
CA GLY A 70 6.67 -7.26 -3.46
C GLY A 70 6.89 -6.03 -2.58
N THR A 71 7.80 -5.13 -2.96
CA THR A 71 8.03 -3.87 -2.25
C THR A 71 6.79 -2.99 -2.24
N GLU A 72 6.05 -2.89 -3.34
CA GLU A 72 4.80 -2.14 -3.41
C GLU A 72 3.74 -2.70 -2.46
N ALA A 73 3.57 -4.02 -2.42
CA ALA A 73 2.63 -4.68 -1.52
C ALA A 73 3.00 -4.42 -0.05
N MET A 74 4.29 -4.51 0.29
CA MET A 74 4.78 -4.18 1.63
C MET A 74 4.49 -2.73 2.02
N TYR A 75 4.74 -1.76 1.13
CA TYR A 75 4.43 -0.34 1.39
C TYR A 75 2.94 -0.07 1.56
N ARG A 76 2.12 -0.70 0.73
CA ARG A 76 0.65 -0.61 0.84
C ARG A 76 0.21 -1.11 2.21
N GLY A 77 0.66 -2.30 2.60
CA GLY A 77 0.40 -2.86 3.92
C GLY A 77 0.86 -1.91 5.02
N LEU A 78 2.08 -1.40 4.96
CA LEU A 78 2.62 -0.48 5.97
C LEU A 78 1.77 0.78 6.13
N VAL A 79 1.39 1.43 5.03
CA VAL A 79 0.56 2.65 5.05
C VAL A 79 -0.83 2.35 5.62
N GLU A 80 -1.45 1.24 5.21
CA GLU A 80 -2.79 0.84 5.68
C GLU A 80 -2.79 0.51 7.18
N HIS A 81 -1.79 -0.24 7.65
CA HIS A 81 -1.67 -0.60 9.07
C HIS A 81 -1.37 0.63 9.93
N ALA A 82 -0.47 1.51 9.49
CA ALA A 82 -0.18 2.76 10.18
C ALA A 82 -1.45 3.64 10.30
N LYS A 83 -2.22 3.76 9.22
CA LYS A 83 -3.51 4.45 9.21
C LYS A 83 -4.51 3.87 10.21
N ARG A 84 -4.73 2.55 10.19
CA ARG A 84 -5.63 1.87 11.15
C ARG A 84 -5.17 2.06 12.59
N MET A 85 -3.87 1.94 12.84
CA MET A 85 -3.29 2.14 14.17
C MET A 85 -3.52 3.58 14.67
N LEU A 86 -3.32 4.60 13.83
CA LEU A 86 -3.59 6.00 14.20
C LEU A 86 -5.09 6.24 14.43
N LYS A 87 -5.97 5.58 13.67
CA LYS A 87 -7.43 5.63 13.91
C LYS A 87 -7.80 5.01 15.26
N ALA A 88 -7.23 3.86 15.59
CA ALA A 88 -7.45 3.21 16.88
C ALA A 88 -6.92 4.07 18.05
N HIS A 89 -5.78 4.72 17.89
CA HIS A 89 -5.29 5.70 18.87
C HIS A 89 -6.28 6.84 19.02
N PHE A 90 -6.76 7.43 17.92
CA PHE A 90 -7.75 8.50 17.96
C PHE A 90 -9.02 8.09 18.74
N ASP A 91 -9.54 6.89 18.52
CA ASP A 91 -10.72 6.40 19.25
C ASP A 91 -10.44 6.22 20.76
N LEU A 92 -9.22 5.80 21.11
CA LEU A 92 -8.77 5.77 22.51
C LEU A 92 -8.71 7.18 23.13
N LEU A 93 -8.28 8.19 22.38
CA LEU A 93 -8.24 9.58 22.86
C LEU A 93 -9.64 10.12 23.17
N GLN A 94 -10.65 9.76 22.37
CA GLN A 94 -12.04 10.10 22.66
C GLN A 94 -12.50 9.49 23.99
N THR A 95 -12.07 8.25 24.27
CA THR A 95 -12.37 7.59 25.53
C THR A 95 -11.69 8.30 26.70
N TYR A 96 -10.42 8.72 26.54
CA TYR A 96 -9.73 9.53 27.54
C TYR A 96 -10.44 10.86 27.82
N GLN A 97 -10.92 11.55 26.79
CA GLN A 97 -11.70 12.77 26.97
C GLN A 97 -12.94 12.52 27.82
N GLN A 98 -13.70 11.47 27.52
CA GLN A 98 -14.92 11.10 28.23
C GLN A 98 -14.64 10.72 29.69
N PHE A 99 -13.62 9.90 29.94
CA PHE A 99 -13.18 9.59 31.30
C PHE A 99 -12.80 10.87 32.07
N GLY A 100 -12.07 11.78 31.42
CA GLY A 100 -11.74 13.08 31.98
C GLY A 100 -12.95 13.88 32.44
N CYS A 101 -14.02 13.90 31.63
CA CYS A 101 -15.28 14.57 31.96
C CYS A 101 -16.04 13.86 33.09
N VAL A 102 -16.13 12.53 33.06
CA VAL A 102 -16.84 11.75 34.09
C VAL A 102 -16.15 11.90 35.45
N PHE A 103 -14.83 11.74 35.53
CA PHE A 103 -14.11 11.88 36.79
C PHE A 103 -14.16 13.31 37.34
N ALA A 104 -14.13 14.33 36.47
CA ALA A 104 -14.35 15.70 36.89
C ALA A 104 -15.77 15.90 37.47
N ALA A 105 -16.80 15.31 36.87
CA ALA A 105 -18.17 15.38 37.39
C ALA A 105 -18.33 14.67 38.75
N ILE A 106 -17.71 13.49 38.91
CA ILE A 106 -17.67 12.77 40.20
C ILE A 106 -16.98 13.63 41.26
N SER A 107 -15.84 14.25 40.91
CA SER A 107 -15.05 15.05 41.87
C SER A 107 -15.86 16.18 42.52
N VAL A 108 -16.72 16.86 41.76
CA VAL A 108 -17.54 17.98 42.27
C VAL A 108 -18.69 17.50 43.17
N ARG A 109 -19.14 16.27 42.98
CA ARG A 109 -20.28 15.68 43.73
C ARG A 109 -19.83 14.89 44.96
N GLU A 110 -18.55 14.52 45.02
CA GLU A 110 -17.98 13.71 46.08
C GLU A 110 -17.85 14.51 47.40
N PRO A 111 -18.56 14.11 48.48
CA PRO A 111 -18.52 14.83 49.75
C PRO A 111 -17.17 14.74 50.47
N GLN A 112 -16.43 13.64 50.30
CA GLN A 112 -15.14 13.47 50.95
C GLN A 112 -14.06 14.25 50.20
N ALA A 113 -13.52 15.30 50.81
CA ALA A 113 -12.55 16.21 50.17
C ALA A 113 -11.34 15.48 49.54
N ARG A 114 -10.81 14.46 50.22
CA ARG A 114 -9.68 13.66 49.70
C ARG A 114 -10.05 12.86 48.45
N ALA A 115 -11.24 12.26 48.43
CA ALA A 115 -11.73 11.50 47.28
C ALA A 115 -12.07 12.43 46.11
N SER A 116 -12.70 13.58 46.42
CA SER A 116 -12.96 14.66 45.46
C SER A 116 -11.66 15.10 44.77
N GLU A 117 -10.60 15.39 45.52
CA GLU A 117 -9.32 15.78 44.96
C GLU A 117 -8.70 14.67 44.08
N ALA A 118 -8.79 13.41 44.52
CA ALA A 118 -8.28 12.27 43.75
C ALA A 118 -9.00 12.11 42.41
N PHE A 119 -10.34 12.19 42.39
CA PHE A 119 -11.13 12.13 41.15
C PHE A 119 -10.84 13.33 40.25
N ARG A 120 -10.66 14.54 40.81
CA ARG A 120 -10.30 15.74 40.03
C ARG A 120 -8.96 15.52 39.32
N LEU A 121 -7.95 15.04 40.04
CA LEU A 121 -6.62 14.81 39.51
C LEU A 121 -6.63 13.71 38.44
N PHE A 122 -7.37 12.62 38.67
CA PHE A 122 -7.49 11.53 37.72
C PHE A 122 -8.20 11.96 36.42
N GLY A 123 -9.23 12.80 36.54
CA GLY A 123 -9.90 13.41 35.39
C GLY A 123 -8.99 14.36 34.60
N GLU A 124 -8.20 15.18 35.30
CA GLU A 124 -7.20 16.05 34.67
C GLU A 124 -6.11 15.24 33.94
N MET A 125 -5.68 14.12 34.52
CA MET A 125 -4.69 13.24 33.91
C MET A 125 -5.19 12.64 32.58
N HIS A 126 -6.44 12.17 32.53
CA HIS A 126 -7.06 11.66 31.30
C HIS A 126 -7.19 12.74 30.21
N ARG A 127 -7.58 13.97 30.58
CA ARG A 127 -7.62 15.09 29.63
C ARG A 127 -6.22 15.43 29.09
N ASN A 128 -5.18 15.34 29.92
CA ASN A 128 -3.83 15.55 29.46
C ASN A 128 -3.38 14.44 28.48
N MET A 129 -3.66 13.17 28.80
CA MET A 129 -3.35 12.04 27.91
C MET A 129 -4.03 12.17 26.53
N GLU A 130 -5.27 12.69 26.49
CA GLU A 130 -5.95 13.05 25.23
C GLU A 130 -5.14 14.10 24.45
N ARG A 131 -4.77 15.21 25.08
CA ARG A 131 -4.00 16.30 24.44
C ARG A 131 -2.66 15.83 23.89
N ASP A 132 -1.93 15.01 24.63
CA ASP A 132 -0.64 14.47 24.18
C ASP A 132 -0.81 13.51 23.01
N GLY A 133 -1.86 12.69 23.05
CA GLY A 133 -2.26 11.85 21.92
C GLY A 133 -2.57 12.67 20.67
N VAL A 134 -3.33 13.76 20.79
CA VAL A 134 -3.62 14.65 19.65
C VAL A 134 -2.34 15.26 19.08
N LYS A 135 -1.41 15.67 19.95
CA LYS A 135 -0.09 16.17 19.54
C LYS A 135 0.73 15.10 18.79
N MET A 136 0.70 13.86 19.27
CA MET A 136 1.33 12.71 18.61
C MET A 136 0.72 12.47 17.22
N LEU A 137 -0.62 12.46 17.08
CA LEU A 137 -1.29 12.28 15.79
C LEU A 137 -0.88 13.37 14.78
N LYS A 138 -0.87 14.64 15.21
CA LYS A 138 -0.43 15.77 14.37
C LYS A 138 1.02 15.66 13.93
N THR A 139 1.88 15.12 14.80
CA THR A 139 3.31 14.91 14.51
C THR A 139 3.53 13.76 13.52
N LEU A 140 2.76 12.67 13.63
CA LEU A 140 2.88 11.50 12.77
C LEU A 140 2.21 11.65 11.40
N LYS A 141 1.23 12.54 11.27
CA LYS A 141 0.56 12.85 9.99
C LYS A 141 1.52 13.11 8.82
N PRO A 142 2.47 14.06 8.89
CA PRO A 142 3.41 14.30 7.78
C PRO A 142 4.33 13.09 7.53
N VAL A 143 4.70 12.33 8.56
CA VAL A 143 5.51 11.11 8.41
C VAL A 143 4.75 10.06 7.58
N LEU A 144 3.45 9.87 7.85
CA LEU A 144 2.60 8.97 7.09
C LEU A 144 2.44 9.43 5.62
N ALA A 145 2.30 10.74 5.39
CA ALA A 145 2.25 11.30 4.04
C ALA A 145 3.56 11.08 3.26
N ASP A 146 4.72 11.17 3.93
CA ASP A 146 6.03 10.88 3.35
C ASP A 146 6.14 9.40 2.93
N VAL A 147 5.69 8.46 3.78
CA VAL A 147 5.65 7.03 3.44
C VAL A 147 4.73 6.79 2.23
N GLY A 148 3.55 7.43 2.23
CA GLY A 148 2.60 7.37 1.12
C GLY A 148 3.15 7.94 -0.19
N THR A 149 4.09 8.88 -0.16
CA THR A 149 4.70 9.46 -1.37
C THR A 149 5.48 8.43 -2.18
N TYR A 150 6.17 7.49 -1.52
CA TYR A 150 6.85 6.41 -2.23
C TYR A 150 5.84 5.53 -3.00
N LEU A 151 4.75 5.15 -2.33
CA LEU A 151 3.69 4.30 -2.89
C LEU A 151 2.90 4.99 -4.02
N HIS A 152 2.49 6.24 -3.82
CA HIS A 152 1.55 6.93 -4.71
C HIS A 152 2.22 7.77 -5.80
N LYS A 153 3.53 8.07 -5.68
CA LYS A 153 4.25 8.87 -6.67
C LYS A 153 5.44 8.13 -7.27
N ALA A 154 6.35 7.61 -6.44
CA ALA A 154 7.60 7.02 -6.94
C ALA A 154 7.38 5.69 -7.69
N ILE A 155 6.64 4.74 -7.10
CA ILE A 155 6.35 3.46 -7.76
C ILE A 155 5.57 3.64 -9.08
N PRO A 156 4.49 4.45 -9.15
CA PRO A 156 3.77 4.68 -10.40
C PRO A 156 4.62 5.28 -11.52
N ASP A 157 5.53 6.20 -11.20
CA ASP A 157 6.45 6.80 -12.16
C ASP A 157 7.47 5.79 -12.73
N THR A 158 7.98 4.88 -11.88
CA THR A 158 8.83 3.77 -12.34
C THR A 158 8.02 2.78 -13.19
N LYS A 159 6.80 2.42 -12.79
CA LYS A 159 5.88 1.57 -13.57
C LYS A 159 5.59 2.16 -14.96
N LEU A 160 5.46 3.48 -15.08
CA LEU A 160 5.28 4.13 -16.38
C LEU A 160 6.46 3.89 -17.32
N THR A 161 7.68 3.92 -16.79
CA THR A 161 8.91 3.69 -17.57
C THR A 161 9.02 2.23 -17.99
N ILE A 162 8.69 1.32 -17.09
CA ILE A 162 8.60 -0.13 -17.38
C ILE A 162 7.58 -0.40 -18.49
N ARG A 163 6.40 0.24 -18.45
CA ARG A 163 5.38 0.11 -19.51
C ARG A 163 5.90 0.58 -20.87
N ARG A 164 6.64 1.70 -20.91
CA ARG A 164 7.27 2.21 -22.15
C ARG A 164 8.31 1.24 -22.68
N TYR A 165 9.14 0.67 -21.81
CA TYR A 165 10.09 -0.39 -22.17
C TYR A 165 9.39 -1.63 -22.73
N ALA A 166 8.35 -2.13 -22.06
CA ALA A 166 7.61 -3.31 -22.49
C ALA A 166 6.97 -3.09 -23.88
N ASP A 167 6.43 -1.90 -24.13
CA ASP A 167 5.88 -1.56 -25.44
C ASP A 167 6.94 -1.55 -26.55
N ALA A 168 8.14 -1.02 -26.26
CA ALA A 168 9.27 -1.05 -27.18
C ALA A 168 9.81 -2.48 -27.40
N LYS A 169 9.87 -3.31 -26.35
CA LYS A 169 10.20 -4.74 -26.41
C LYS A 169 9.26 -5.46 -27.37
N PHE A 170 7.95 -5.31 -27.21
CA PHE A 170 6.97 -5.97 -28.08
C PHE A 170 7.04 -5.48 -29.53
N THR A 171 7.32 -4.20 -29.74
CA THR A 171 7.55 -3.64 -31.09
C THR A 171 8.77 -4.30 -31.75
N TYR A 172 9.91 -4.36 -31.04
CA TYR A 172 11.12 -5.02 -31.53
C TYR A 172 10.92 -6.51 -31.81
N LEU A 173 10.22 -7.22 -30.92
CA LEU A 173 9.90 -8.65 -31.10
C LEU A 173 9.00 -8.90 -32.31
N SER A 174 8.06 -8.00 -32.58
CA SER A 174 7.18 -8.09 -33.75
C SER A 174 7.97 -8.03 -35.05
N TYR A 175 8.94 -7.11 -35.14
CA TYR A 175 9.86 -7.05 -36.28
C TYR A 175 10.78 -8.26 -36.37
N CYS A 176 11.27 -8.79 -35.24
CA CYS A 176 12.06 -10.04 -35.26
C CYS A 176 11.25 -11.21 -35.81
N LEU A 177 9.98 -11.33 -35.39
CA LEU A 177 9.09 -12.38 -35.86
C LEU A 177 8.80 -12.22 -37.36
N LYS A 178 8.55 -10.99 -37.83
CA LYS A 178 8.34 -10.73 -39.26
C LYS A 178 9.56 -11.07 -40.11
N VAL A 179 10.77 -10.71 -39.67
CA VAL A 179 12.01 -11.08 -40.38
C VAL A 179 12.13 -12.60 -40.47
N LYS A 180 11.90 -13.31 -39.36
CA LYS A 180 11.95 -14.78 -39.36
C LYS A 180 10.95 -15.40 -40.34
N GLU A 181 9.71 -14.92 -40.36
CA GLU A 181 8.70 -15.39 -41.34
C GLU A 181 9.16 -15.17 -42.78
N MET A 182 9.78 -14.03 -43.08
CA MET A 182 10.31 -13.74 -44.42
C MET A 182 11.51 -14.62 -44.78
N ASP A 183 12.38 -14.91 -43.82
CA ASP A 183 13.51 -15.84 -43.98
C ASP A 183 12.98 -17.28 -44.20
N ASP A 184 12.01 -17.74 -43.40
CA ASP A 184 11.40 -19.08 -43.52
C ASP A 184 10.70 -19.27 -44.88
N GLU A 185 10.05 -18.22 -45.38
CA GLU A 185 9.47 -18.19 -46.73
C GLU A 185 10.55 -18.30 -47.81
N GLU A 186 11.65 -17.55 -47.71
CA GLU A 186 12.77 -17.63 -48.66
C GLU A 186 13.37 -19.06 -48.70
N HIS A 187 13.54 -19.70 -47.54
CA HIS A 187 13.99 -21.10 -47.47
C HIS A 187 12.99 -22.06 -48.14
N SER A 188 11.69 -21.82 -47.99
CA SER A 188 10.64 -22.64 -48.58
C SER A 188 10.63 -22.57 -50.11
N TYR A 189 10.72 -21.35 -50.68
CA TYR A 189 10.83 -21.16 -52.13
C TYR A 189 12.14 -21.77 -52.68
N ALA A 190 13.25 -21.62 -51.95
CA ALA A 190 14.52 -22.23 -52.32
C ALA A 190 14.45 -23.76 -52.35
N ALA A 191 13.73 -24.39 -51.41
CA ALA A 191 13.51 -25.83 -51.38
C ALA A 191 12.64 -26.33 -52.54
N LEU A 192 11.66 -25.53 -52.97
CA LEU A 192 10.81 -25.80 -54.14
C LEU A 192 11.50 -25.48 -55.47
N GLN A 193 12.69 -24.86 -55.44
CA GLN A 193 13.40 -24.34 -56.63
C GLN A 193 12.59 -23.31 -57.42
N GLU A 194 11.71 -22.57 -56.75
CA GLU A 194 10.88 -21.52 -57.34
C GLU A 194 11.46 -20.12 -57.04
N PRO A 195 11.35 -19.16 -57.99
CA PRO A 195 11.79 -17.80 -57.74
C PRO A 195 10.85 -17.09 -56.76
N LEU A 196 11.42 -16.45 -55.73
CA LEU A 196 10.67 -15.66 -54.75
C LEU A 196 10.16 -14.36 -55.38
N TYR A 197 8.83 -14.12 -55.34
CA TYR A 197 8.19 -12.94 -55.95
C TYR A 197 8.78 -11.60 -55.47
N ARG A 198 9.22 -11.49 -54.21
CA ARG A 198 9.83 -10.26 -53.69
C ARG A 198 11.11 -9.85 -54.41
N VAL A 199 11.82 -10.80 -55.04
CA VAL A 199 13.05 -10.52 -55.81
C VAL A 199 12.77 -9.61 -57.00
N GLU A 200 11.57 -9.67 -57.59
CA GLU A 200 11.16 -8.79 -58.71
C GLU A 200 11.18 -7.30 -58.34
N THR A 201 10.90 -6.99 -57.07
CA THR A 201 10.95 -5.62 -56.52
C THR A 201 12.30 -5.28 -55.86
N GLY A 202 13.31 -6.12 -56.08
CA GLY A 202 14.60 -6.02 -55.41
C GLY A 202 14.53 -6.28 -53.90
N ASN A 203 13.52 -7.00 -53.41
CA ASN A 203 13.33 -7.30 -52.00
C ASN A 203 13.22 -6.03 -51.12
N TYR A 204 12.47 -5.03 -51.58
CA TYR A 204 12.28 -3.77 -50.86
C TYR A 204 11.65 -3.97 -49.48
N GLU A 205 10.58 -4.78 -49.40
CA GLU A 205 9.86 -5.05 -48.14
C GLU A 205 10.79 -5.61 -47.06
N TYR A 206 11.65 -6.58 -47.41
CA TYR A 206 12.58 -7.17 -46.46
C TYR A 206 13.58 -6.14 -45.94
N ARG A 207 14.12 -5.29 -46.83
CA ARG A 207 15.05 -4.21 -46.45
C ARG A 207 14.37 -3.17 -45.55
N LEU A 208 13.11 -2.83 -45.82
CA LEU A 208 12.33 -1.94 -44.95
C LEU A 208 12.13 -2.54 -43.56
N ILE A 209 11.72 -3.81 -43.46
CA ILE A 209 11.51 -4.49 -42.18
C ILE A 209 12.83 -4.63 -41.40
N LEU A 210 13.95 -4.93 -42.07
CA LEU A 210 15.27 -4.96 -41.43
C LEU A 210 15.65 -3.61 -40.84
N ARG A 211 15.36 -2.51 -41.54
CA ARG A 211 15.61 -1.15 -41.04
C ARG A 211 14.77 -0.84 -39.81
N CYS A 212 13.46 -1.11 -39.87
CA CYS A 212 12.55 -0.92 -38.73
C CYS A 212 12.96 -1.77 -37.52
N ARG A 213 13.43 -3.01 -37.75
CA ARG A 213 13.98 -3.87 -36.70
C ARG A 213 15.20 -3.26 -36.03
N GLN A 214 16.12 -2.67 -36.80
CA GLN A 214 17.33 -2.02 -36.26
C GLN A 214 16.97 -0.81 -35.38
N GLU A 215 16.06 0.04 -35.85
CA GLU A 215 15.59 1.21 -35.08
C GLU A 215 14.84 0.78 -33.81
N ALA A 216 13.96 -0.21 -33.93
CA ALA A 216 13.24 -0.78 -32.79
C ALA A 216 14.22 -1.41 -31.77
N ARG A 217 15.29 -2.08 -32.24
CA ARG A 217 16.34 -2.64 -31.37
C ARG A 217 17.06 -1.55 -30.60
N ALA A 218 17.45 -0.46 -31.25
CA ALA A 218 18.13 0.66 -30.61
C ALA A 218 17.24 1.31 -29.55
N ARG A 219 15.96 1.55 -29.87
CA ARG A 219 14.97 2.10 -28.92
C ARG A 219 14.73 1.16 -27.74
N PHE A 220 14.57 -0.13 -27.99
CA PHE A 220 14.44 -1.16 -26.95
C PHE A 220 15.66 -1.18 -26.03
N ALA A 221 16.88 -1.19 -26.58
CA ALA A 221 18.12 -1.22 -25.80
C ALA A 221 18.29 0.03 -24.93
N ARG A 222 17.95 1.21 -25.47
CA ARG A 222 17.96 2.47 -24.71
C ARG A 222 16.99 2.42 -23.53
N LEU A 223 15.72 2.08 -23.78
CA LEU A 223 14.70 2.00 -22.71
C LEU A 223 15.02 0.91 -21.68
N ARG A 224 15.74 -0.14 -22.06
CA ARG A 224 16.26 -1.14 -21.12
C ARG A 224 17.23 -0.51 -20.11
N SER A 225 18.16 0.34 -20.57
CA SER A 225 19.06 1.10 -19.69
C SER A 225 18.26 2.03 -18.78
N ASP A 226 17.34 2.80 -19.35
CA ASP A 226 16.50 3.75 -18.60
C ASP A 226 15.73 3.05 -17.47
N VAL A 227 15.17 1.85 -17.72
CA VAL A 227 14.48 1.07 -16.68
C VAL A 227 15.45 0.60 -15.60
N LEU A 228 16.63 0.09 -15.96
CA LEU A 228 17.61 -0.40 -14.98
C LEU A 228 18.08 0.73 -14.05
N GLU A 229 18.44 1.87 -14.61
CA GLU A 229 18.85 3.05 -13.85
C GLU A 229 17.70 3.55 -12.95
N LYS A 230 16.47 3.60 -13.48
CA LYS A 230 15.32 4.06 -12.70
C LYS A 230 14.95 3.10 -11.57
N MET A 231 15.11 1.80 -11.77
CA MET A 231 14.94 0.79 -10.72
C MET A 231 15.98 0.97 -9.61
N GLU A 232 17.25 1.17 -9.95
CA GLU A 232 18.32 1.38 -8.98
C GLU A 232 18.14 2.68 -8.18
N LEU A 233 17.70 3.76 -8.83
CA LEU A 233 17.35 5.02 -8.16
C LEU A 233 16.18 4.83 -7.19
N LEU A 234 15.17 4.03 -7.58
CA LEU A 234 14.03 3.73 -6.74
C LEU A 234 14.44 2.90 -5.51
N GLU A 235 15.25 1.87 -5.69
CA GLU A 235 15.82 1.03 -4.60
C GLU A 235 16.68 1.88 -3.65
N SER A 236 17.53 2.76 -4.18
CA SER A 236 18.36 3.67 -3.38
C SER A 236 17.52 4.67 -2.58
N LYS A 237 16.41 5.13 -3.15
CA LYS A 237 15.45 6.00 -2.45
C LYS A 237 14.73 5.24 -1.34
N HIS A 238 14.26 4.03 -1.65
CA HIS A 238 13.61 3.13 -0.71
C HIS A 238 14.46 2.92 0.56
N ALA A 239 15.72 2.52 0.39
CA ALA A 239 16.61 2.21 1.50
C ALA A 239 16.90 3.41 2.41
N ARG A 240 17.03 4.62 1.84
CA ARG A 240 17.31 5.83 2.62
C ARG A 240 16.07 6.40 3.31
N ASP A 241 14.97 6.51 2.58
CA ASP A 241 13.80 7.25 3.06
C ASP A 241 12.99 6.42 4.06
N LEU A 242 12.87 5.10 3.86
CA LEU A 242 12.04 4.24 4.71
C LEU A 242 12.53 4.22 6.15
N THR A 243 13.83 4.00 6.36
CA THR A 243 14.40 3.92 7.70
C THR A 243 14.20 5.23 8.47
N GLY A 244 14.39 6.38 7.82
CA GLY A 244 14.15 7.69 8.44
C GLY A 244 12.67 7.94 8.74
N GLN A 245 11.76 7.49 7.88
CA GLN A 245 10.32 7.58 8.11
C GLN A 245 9.87 6.68 9.28
N LEU A 246 10.29 5.42 9.30
CA LEU A 246 9.96 4.47 10.36
C LEU A 246 10.52 4.92 11.72
N LYS A 247 11.77 5.43 11.75
CA LYS A 247 12.37 5.97 12.96
C LYS A 247 11.54 7.12 13.54
N ARG A 248 11.20 8.12 12.71
CA ARG A 248 10.35 9.26 13.13
C ARG A 248 8.96 8.79 13.60
N PHE A 249 8.43 7.74 12.96
CA PHE A 249 7.15 7.16 13.32
C PHE A 249 7.18 6.52 14.71
N ILE A 250 8.17 5.65 14.96
CA ILE A 250 8.37 4.99 16.25
C ILE A 250 8.69 6.00 17.34
N GLU A 251 9.53 7.01 17.07
CA GLU A 251 9.85 8.08 18.00
C GLU A 251 8.59 8.84 18.45
N GLY A 252 7.66 9.15 17.54
CA GLY A 252 6.40 9.81 17.91
C GLY A 252 5.53 8.97 18.85
N LEU A 253 5.50 7.65 18.66
CA LEU A 253 4.80 6.72 19.56
C LEU A 253 5.52 6.57 20.91
N ALA A 254 6.85 6.48 20.89
CA ALA A 254 7.68 6.34 22.09
C ALA A 254 7.54 7.56 23.00
N ILE A 255 7.52 8.77 22.43
CA ILE A 255 7.28 10.02 23.17
C ILE A 255 5.93 9.95 23.88
N LEU A 256 4.84 9.55 23.21
CA LEU A 256 3.52 9.41 23.85
C LEU A 256 3.54 8.41 25.01
N ALA A 257 4.20 7.26 24.82
CA ALA A 257 4.28 6.22 25.86
C ALA A 257 5.09 6.72 27.07
N GLN A 258 6.21 7.40 26.84
CA GLN A 258 7.03 8.01 27.89
C GLN A 258 6.23 9.09 28.64
N ASP A 259 5.63 10.02 27.90
CA ASP A 259 4.78 11.11 28.40
C ASP A 259 3.60 10.58 29.25
N THR A 260 3.03 9.44 28.88
CA THR A 260 1.98 8.76 29.65
C THR A 260 2.53 8.14 30.93
N THR A 261 3.67 7.47 30.85
CA THR A 261 4.32 6.80 31.99
C THR A 261 4.75 7.81 33.05
N GLU A 262 5.37 8.92 32.64
CA GLU A 262 5.82 9.98 33.55
C GLU A 262 4.64 10.58 34.34
N ARG A 263 3.49 10.81 33.67
CA ARG A 263 2.27 11.30 34.33
C ARG A 263 1.69 10.30 35.33
N LEU A 264 1.64 9.02 34.97
CA LEU A 264 1.17 7.98 35.88
C LEU A 264 2.07 7.87 37.12
N GLN A 265 3.39 7.94 36.93
CA GLN A 265 4.36 7.88 38.03
C GLN A 265 4.29 9.10 38.95
N ALA A 266 4.06 10.31 38.41
CA ALA A 266 3.86 11.52 39.20
C ALA A 266 2.67 11.42 40.17
N HIS A 267 1.72 10.52 39.89
CA HIS A 267 0.52 10.28 40.68
C HIS A 267 0.40 8.84 41.20
N ALA A 268 1.52 8.13 41.39
CA ALA A 268 1.53 6.72 41.79
C ALA A 268 0.79 6.42 43.11
N ASN A 269 0.70 7.41 44.01
CA ASN A 269 0.07 7.27 45.33
C ASN A 269 -1.40 7.72 45.37
N LEU A 270 -2.02 7.95 44.21
CA LEU A 270 -3.40 8.44 44.12
C LEU A 270 -4.44 7.39 44.56
N PHE A 271 -4.08 6.09 44.50
CA PHE A 271 -4.95 4.97 44.84
C PHE A 271 -4.39 4.15 46.00
N PRO A 272 -5.24 3.49 46.81
CA PRO A 272 -6.70 3.43 46.70
C PRO A 272 -7.42 4.71 47.14
N VAL A 273 -8.52 5.05 46.47
CA VAL A 273 -9.41 6.15 46.84
C VAL A 273 -10.49 5.60 47.78
N GLU A 274 -10.49 6.05 49.03
CA GLU A 274 -11.56 5.76 49.98
C GLU A 274 -12.75 6.67 49.65
N VAL A 275 -13.96 6.10 49.58
CA VAL A 275 -15.19 6.82 49.28
C VAL A 275 -16.19 6.56 50.40
N ASP A 276 -16.63 7.62 51.08
CA ASP A 276 -17.63 7.53 52.15
C ASP A 276 -19.04 7.33 51.57
N LEU A 277 -19.50 6.09 51.55
CA LEU A 277 -20.88 5.76 51.19
C LEU A 277 -21.83 6.09 52.35
N LYS A 278 -22.85 6.90 52.08
CA LYS A 278 -23.92 7.14 53.05
C LYS A 278 -24.62 5.81 53.40
N PRO A 279 -25.18 5.64 54.62
CA PRO A 279 -25.94 4.44 54.99
C PRO A 279 -27.14 4.14 54.06
N SER A 280 -27.65 5.15 53.35
CA SER A 280 -28.71 5.03 52.36
C SER A 280 -28.23 4.65 50.95
N ALA A 281 -26.91 4.52 50.72
CA ALA A 281 -26.34 4.24 49.40
C ALA A 281 -26.80 2.90 48.79
N PHE A 282 -27.21 1.96 49.64
CA PHE A 282 -27.74 0.66 49.23
C PHE A 282 -29.20 0.44 49.65
N GLN A 283 -29.91 1.48 50.08
CA GLN A 283 -31.35 1.39 50.30
C GLN A 283 -32.05 1.39 48.94
N TYR A 284 -32.02 0.23 48.28
CA TYR A 284 -32.98 -0.07 47.24
C TYR A 284 -34.36 0.05 47.88
N LYS A 285 -35.18 0.99 47.41
CA LYS A 285 -36.60 1.01 47.74
C LYS A 285 -37.24 -0.19 47.04
N SER A 286 -37.03 -1.38 47.58
CA SER A 286 -37.95 -2.49 47.31
C SER A 286 -39.30 -2.06 47.89
N PRO A 287 -40.38 -2.02 47.09
CA PRO A 287 -41.69 -1.90 47.69
C PRO A 287 -41.86 -3.15 48.54
N ILE A 288 -41.89 -2.97 49.86
CA ILE A 288 -42.44 -3.97 50.76
C ILE A 288 -43.88 -4.11 50.31
N ILE A 289 -44.17 -5.19 49.57
CA ILE A 289 -45.53 -5.61 49.29
C ILE A 289 -46.08 -6.08 50.64
N GLU A 290 -46.70 -5.16 51.39
CA GLU A 290 -47.72 -5.57 52.34
C GLU A 290 -48.83 -6.21 51.51
N SER A 291 -48.93 -7.53 51.58
CA SER A 291 -49.95 -8.33 50.90
C SER A 291 -51.35 -7.89 51.32
N PRO A 292 -52.19 -7.35 50.42
CA PRO A 292 -53.64 -7.45 50.55
C PRO A 292 -54.09 -8.82 50.00
N PRO A 293 -55.26 -9.33 50.40
CA PRO A 293 -55.72 -10.63 49.98
C PRO A 293 -56.02 -10.65 48.47
N GLU A 294 -55.71 -11.80 47.88
CA GLU A 294 -56.01 -12.32 46.55
C GLU A 294 -57.05 -11.52 45.73
N ASP A 295 -56.59 -10.94 44.62
CA ASP A 295 -57.30 -11.00 43.34
C ASP A 295 -56.29 -10.73 42.20
N ASP A 296 -56.25 -11.66 41.24
CA ASP A 296 -55.39 -11.66 40.07
C ASP A 296 -55.68 -10.44 39.16
N ASP A 297 -54.73 -9.52 39.06
CA ASP A 297 -54.47 -8.83 37.79
C ASP A 297 -53.01 -8.37 37.70
N VAL A 298 -52.35 -8.76 36.63
CA VAL A 298 -50.91 -8.60 36.40
C VAL A 298 -50.60 -7.14 36.08
N THR A 299 -50.14 -6.37 37.07
CA THR A 299 -49.66 -4.99 36.85
C THR A 299 -48.24 -4.97 36.29
N GLU A 300 -48.08 -4.25 35.17
CA GLU A 300 -46.79 -3.90 34.56
C GLU A 300 -45.82 -3.31 35.60
N ALA A 301 -44.57 -3.79 35.57
CA ALA A 301 -43.48 -3.25 36.37
C ALA A 301 -43.19 -1.82 35.92
N ALA A 302 -43.63 -0.84 36.72
CA ALA A 302 -43.23 0.55 36.54
C ALA A 302 -41.71 0.67 36.74
N GLU A 303 -41.01 1.04 35.67
CA GLU A 303 -39.60 1.42 35.68
C GLU A 303 -39.37 2.51 36.72
N ASN A 304 -38.30 2.34 37.51
CA ASN A 304 -37.95 3.23 38.60
C ASN A 304 -37.17 4.43 38.01
N PRO A 305 -37.76 5.64 37.88
CA PRO A 305 -37.15 6.76 37.14
C PRO A 305 -35.89 7.33 37.81
N ASN A 306 -35.54 6.84 39.00
CA ASN A 306 -34.39 7.31 39.76
C ASN A 306 -33.09 6.53 39.43
N LEU A 307 -33.18 5.34 38.82
CA LEU A 307 -32.01 4.58 38.39
C LEU A 307 -31.37 5.20 37.14
N ASP A 308 -32.19 5.73 36.24
CA ASP A 308 -31.75 6.50 35.06
C ASP A 308 -30.99 7.78 35.41
N SER A 309 -31.21 8.33 36.61
CA SER A 309 -30.46 9.51 37.07
C SER A 309 -29.07 9.19 37.64
N MET A 310 -28.85 7.94 38.07
CA MET A 310 -27.59 7.46 38.64
C MET A 310 -26.71 6.74 37.62
N ILE A 311 -27.32 6.13 36.60
CA ILE A 311 -26.62 5.76 35.37
C ILE A 311 -26.38 7.07 34.63
N LEU A 312 -25.23 7.71 34.88
CA LEU A 312 -24.67 8.73 34.00
C LEU A 312 -25.00 8.36 32.57
N ASN A 313 -25.85 9.14 31.90
CA ASN A 313 -26.29 9.02 30.51
C ASN A 313 -25.19 8.40 29.63
N LEU A 314 -25.13 7.07 29.58
CA LEU A 314 -24.21 6.34 28.70
C LEU A 314 -24.72 6.48 27.25
N ASP A 315 -26.01 6.76 27.11
CA ASP A 315 -26.70 7.14 25.87
C ASP A 315 -26.37 8.57 25.39
N THR A 316 -25.68 9.39 26.21
CA THR A 316 -25.00 10.61 25.75
C THR A 316 -23.49 10.38 25.64
N LEU A 317 -23.08 9.22 25.09
CA LEU A 317 -21.87 9.17 24.27
C LEU A 317 -22.09 10.16 23.13
N GLU A 318 -21.82 11.44 23.38
CA GLU A 318 -21.95 12.51 22.40
C GLU A 318 -21.24 12.05 21.13
N SER A 319 -21.95 12.13 20.00
CA SER A 319 -21.34 12.00 18.69
C SER A 319 -20.05 12.83 18.67
N PRO A 320 -18.96 12.35 18.04
CA PRO A 320 -17.67 13.03 18.07
C PRO A 320 -17.86 14.52 17.85
N THR A 321 -17.33 15.33 18.78
CA THR A 321 -17.42 16.80 18.73
C THR A 321 -16.99 17.30 17.36
N GLU A 322 -17.49 18.46 16.90
CA GLU A 322 -17.08 19.00 15.59
C GLU A 322 -15.55 19.10 15.45
N GLU A 323 -14.86 19.50 16.52
CA GLU A 323 -13.39 19.52 16.57
C GLU A 323 -12.75 18.13 16.40
N SER A 324 -13.37 17.08 16.97
CA SER A 324 -12.93 15.70 16.79
C SER A 324 -13.10 15.24 15.34
N ARG A 325 -14.24 15.57 14.71
CA ARG A 325 -14.52 15.25 13.30
C ARG A 325 -13.57 15.96 12.35
N ASP A 326 -13.30 17.24 12.62
CA ASP A 326 -12.34 18.04 11.86
C ASP A 326 -10.93 17.44 11.94
N LEU A 327 -10.47 17.05 13.14
CA LEU A 327 -9.16 16.41 13.31
C LEU A 327 -9.06 15.07 12.57
N LEU A 328 -10.13 14.27 12.62
CA LEU A 328 -10.24 12.99 11.91
C LEU A 328 -10.12 13.18 10.39
N MET A 329 -10.79 14.21 9.86
CA MET A 329 -10.71 14.62 8.46
C MET A 329 -9.33 15.16 8.10
N GLU A 330 -8.77 15.99 8.98
CA GLU A 330 -7.44 16.55 8.83
C GLU A 330 -6.40 15.44 8.70
N LEU A 331 -6.49 14.40 9.52
CA LEU A 331 -5.59 13.24 9.55
C LEU A 331 -5.85 12.24 8.40
N GLY A 332 -6.95 12.39 7.65
CA GLY A 332 -7.33 11.48 6.58
C GLY A 332 -7.68 10.07 7.06
N LEU A 333 -8.28 9.97 8.26
CA LEU A 333 -8.62 8.70 8.92
C LEU A 333 -10.13 8.38 8.89
N ASN A 334 -10.94 9.25 8.28
CA ASN A 334 -12.41 9.15 8.25
C ASN A 334 -12.95 7.87 7.62
N ASP A 335 -12.31 7.41 6.56
CA ASP A 335 -12.79 6.28 5.75
C ASP A 335 -12.32 4.92 6.31
N ILE A 336 -11.66 4.91 7.47
CA ILE A 336 -11.08 3.70 8.06
C ILE A 336 -12.10 3.05 8.98
N ASP A 337 -12.65 1.93 8.51
CA ASP A 337 -13.47 1.03 9.32
C ASP A 337 -12.58 0.01 10.06
N LEU A 338 -12.50 0.13 11.39
CA LEU A 338 -11.75 -0.80 12.23
C LEU A 338 -12.42 -2.17 12.37
N SER A 339 -13.71 -2.31 12.03
CA SER A 339 -14.44 -3.57 12.12
C SER A 339 -14.17 -4.52 10.95
N GLN A 340 -13.65 -4.00 9.84
CA GLN A 340 -13.25 -4.81 8.70
C GLN A 340 -11.88 -5.44 8.92
N ASN A 341 -11.85 -6.76 9.14
CA ASN A 341 -10.62 -7.53 9.14
C ASN A 341 -9.94 -7.50 7.76
N MET A 342 -8.61 -7.31 7.74
CA MET A 342 -7.81 -7.40 6.53
C MET A 342 -7.83 -8.84 6.00
N SER A 343 -8.48 -9.08 4.85
CA SER A 343 -8.30 -10.34 4.10
C SER A 343 -6.85 -10.54 3.63
N ASP A 344 -6.05 -9.46 3.58
CA ASP A 344 -4.65 -9.46 3.13
C ASP A 344 -3.62 -9.47 4.29
N GLY A 345 -4.06 -9.35 5.56
CA GLY A 345 -3.16 -9.32 6.74
C GLY A 345 -2.37 -10.61 6.94
N THR A 346 -2.89 -11.73 6.43
CA THR A 346 -2.23 -13.04 6.44
C THR A 346 -0.94 -13.05 5.60
N GLN A 347 -0.81 -12.17 4.60
CA GLN A 347 0.41 -12.07 3.78
C GLN A 347 1.54 -11.31 4.48
N LEU A 348 1.23 -10.27 5.28
CA LEU A 348 2.24 -9.54 6.03
C LEU A 348 2.74 -10.36 7.24
N ALA A 349 1.82 -11.04 7.95
CA ALA A 349 2.17 -11.96 9.03
C ALA A 349 3.05 -13.12 8.53
N SER A 350 2.75 -13.70 7.37
CA SER A 350 3.59 -14.76 6.77
C SER A 350 4.92 -14.26 6.18
N LEU A 351 5.06 -12.96 5.89
CA LEU A 351 6.33 -12.33 5.51
C LEU A 351 7.19 -11.96 6.73
N LEU A 352 6.57 -11.61 7.86
CA LEU A 352 7.24 -11.34 9.13
C LEU A 352 7.62 -12.64 9.86
N GLU A 353 6.82 -13.71 9.78
CA GLU A 353 7.20 -15.04 10.30
C GLU A 353 8.42 -15.64 9.58
N LYS A 354 8.71 -15.20 8.34
CA LYS A 354 9.92 -15.59 7.61
C LYS A 354 11.18 -14.81 8.00
N ASN A 355 11.01 -13.67 8.67
CA ASN A 355 12.12 -12.86 9.18
C ASN A 355 11.89 -12.69 10.69
N SER A 356 12.20 -13.74 11.46
CA SER A 356 12.15 -13.66 12.92
C SER A 356 12.95 -12.44 13.40
N VAL A 357 12.34 -11.68 14.30
CA VAL A 357 12.94 -10.54 15.01
C VAL A 357 14.20 -10.96 15.79
N ASP A 358 14.40 -12.26 16.02
CA ASP A 358 15.59 -12.81 16.67
C ASP A 358 16.88 -12.64 15.84
N ASP A 359 16.79 -12.55 14.50
CA ASP A 359 17.99 -12.36 13.64
C ASP A 359 18.49 -10.91 13.61
N LEU A 360 17.71 -9.93 14.10
CA LEU A 360 18.08 -8.51 14.13
C LEU A 360 18.66 -8.03 15.47
N LEU A 361 18.66 -8.89 16.49
CA LEU A 361 19.12 -8.57 17.84
C LEU A 361 20.30 -9.45 18.30
N ALA A 362 21.21 -9.83 17.39
CA ALA A 362 22.49 -10.39 17.78
C ALA A 362 23.41 -9.28 18.34
N PRO A 363 23.81 -9.32 19.63
CA PRO A 363 24.67 -8.33 20.24
C PRO A 363 26.14 -8.77 20.14
N ASP A 364 26.82 -8.49 19.04
CA ASP A 364 28.28 -8.67 18.95
C ASP A 364 28.97 -7.31 18.75
N LEU A 365 29.07 -6.55 19.84
CA LEU A 365 30.03 -5.45 20.00
C LEU A 365 30.32 -5.21 21.49
N ILE A 366 30.91 -6.20 22.18
CA ILE A 366 31.72 -5.98 23.39
C ILE A 366 32.90 -6.98 23.40
N ASN A 367 33.98 -6.60 22.73
CA ASN A 367 35.37 -6.53 23.23
C ASN A 367 36.33 -6.21 22.09
#